data_AF-A0A3M2G5W5-F1
#
_entry.id   AF-A0A3M2G5W5-F1
#
_cell.length_a   1.000
_cell.length_b   1.000
_cell.length_c   1.000
_cell.angle_alpha   90.00
_cell.angle_beta   90.00
_cell.angle_gamma   90.00
#
_symmetry.space_group_name_H-M   'P 1'
#
loop_
_entity.id
_entity.type
_entity.pdbx_description
1 polymer ?
#
loop_
_entity_poly.entity_id
_entity_poly.type
_entity_poly.pdbx_seq_one_letter_code
_entity_poly.pdbx_strand_id
1 'polypeptide(L)'
;MDERDPAAPTDSEPTDPEPAEGPEPAEGPDPEPTERAEPERRTLLASLGGSPEPLVASIDHHRPRNVVFFASRDSRSQIPEIRERCRHGWDDHEVIVAPDHEDLEACLGELHHELPRRLGALGVTDDDLIVDYTGGTKTMSSALVLATIRRPVRYAYVGGTRRDKDGLGTVQTGSERVVRTPNPWQVLALDDIRQAAAMFDRAEYEAARRLAKAARDRVSGSRRALLEGLEAVADAYAAWDTFHYEQALKRLEAGIQILGRAADTARDRMLAEWVDALGGGPRQRLVELVEHTDRLERHAADGLDADPRPHPLVVDLVANARRSAGHGHHDDALVRLYAAVEKAAKIALLARGIDNSAARLEDLPPEERPGLTPDESGRVRFGLVRSLRVLAALGDPLGRVVGDSPDVTASPLADLLSQRNNAMLIHGFERASERTYRRTEGTVMPLLEVTEEHLVGPPPCPLARL
;
A
#
# COMPACT_ATOMS: atom_id res chain seq x y z
N MET A 1 14.33 -53.95 52.90
CA MET A 1 14.48 -53.40 54.26
C MET A 1 13.50 -52.23 54.32
N ASP A 2 12.20 -52.49 54.44
CA ASP A 2 11.46 -52.82 55.69
C ASP A 2 11.61 -51.69 56.73
N GLU A 3 10.59 -51.12 57.37
CA GLU A 3 9.22 -51.59 57.65
C GLU A 3 8.34 -50.41 58.13
N ARG A 4 7.06 -50.48 57.73
CA ARG A 4 5.75 -50.06 58.31
C ARG A 4 5.66 -49.20 59.61
N ASP A 5 4.86 -48.12 59.51
CA ASP A 5 3.61 -47.73 60.24
C ASP A 5 3.56 -47.74 61.80
N PRO A 6 2.55 -47.17 62.54
CA PRO A 6 1.27 -46.56 62.10
C PRO A 6 0.74 -45.33 62.91
N ALA A 7 -0.45 -44.86 62.50
CA ALA A 7 -1.64 -44.53 63.32
C ALA A 7 -2.21 -43.09 63.25
N ALA A 8 -3.49 -43.01 62.85
CA ALA A 8 -4.45 -41.92 63.11
C ALA A 8 -5.09 -42.09 64.52
N PRO A 9 -5.83 -41.10 65.10
CA PRO A 9 -7.26 -40.92 64.76
C PRO A 9 -7.94 -39.52 65.00
N THR A 10 -9.15 -39.38 64.41
CA THR A 10 -10.43 -38.76 64.89
C THR A 10 -10.71 -37.23 65.06
N ASP A 11 -11.71 -36.78 64.27
CA ASP A 11 -12.98 -36.06 64.56
C ASP A 11 -13.15 -34.54 64.84
N SER A 12 -14.25 -34.03 64.21
CA SER A 12 -15.12 -32.84 64.48
C SER A 12 -14.55 -31.46 64.13
N GLU A 13 -15.21 -30.47 63.50
CA GLU A 13 -16.58 -30.05 63.10
C GLU A 13 -16.37 -28.71 62.30
N PRO A 14 -17.36 -27.93 61.78
CA PRO A 14 -18.75 -28.20 61.39
C PRO A 14 -19.09 -27.70 59.95
N THR A 15 -20.29 -28.07 59.50
CA THR A 15 -20.98 -27.67 58.27
C THR A 15 -21.65 -26.30 58.38
N ASP A 16 -21.56 -25.49 57.32
CA ASP A 16 -22.40 -24.30 57.08
C ASP A 16 -23.38 -24.55 55.91
N PRO A 17 -24.57 -23.93 55.91
CA PRO A 17 -25.73 -24.39 55.13
C PRO A 17 -25.76 -23.86 53.69
N GLU A 18 -26.33 -24.66 52.79
CA GLU A 18 -26.65 -24.30 51.40
C GLU A 18 -27.66 -23.13 51.32
N PRO A 19 -27.48 -22.18 50.39
CA PRO A 19 -28.51 -21.21 50.07
C PRO A 19 -29.55 -21.82 49.12
N ALA A 20 -30.82 -21.56 49.44
CA ALA A 20 -32.00 -22.01 48.71
C ALA A 20 -31.99 -21.65 47.21
N GLU A 21 -32.32 -22.64 46.38
CA GLU A 21 -32.60 -22.48 44.95
C GLU A 21 -33.84 -21.59 44.73
N GLY A 22 -33.65 -20.50 43.99
CA GLY A 22 -34.74 -19.74 43.38
C GLY A 22 -35.25 -20.45 42.11
N PRO A 23 -36.48 -20.19 41.66
CA PRO A 23 -37.10 -20.95 40.59
C PRO A 23 -36.39 -20.74 39.25
N GLU A 24 -36.12 -21.84 38.55
CA GLU A 24 -35.60 -21.86 37.18
C GLU A 24 -36.54 -21.07 36.24
N PRO A 25 -35.99 -20.26 35.31
CA PRO A 25 -36.79 -19.64 34.28
C PRO A 25 -37.25 -20.71 33.28
N ALA A 26 -38.55 -20.70 32.98
CA ALA A 26 -39.17 -21.60 32.01
C ALA A 26 -38.42 -21.58 30.66
N GLU A 27 -37.96 -22.77 30.23
CA GLU A 27 -37.42 -23.02 28.90
C GLU A 27 -38.47 -22.62 27.85
N GLY A 28 -38.15 -21.58 27.08
CA GLY A 28 -38.86 -21.29 25.83
C GLY A 28 -38.63 -22.43 24.82
N PRO A 29 -39.53 -22.60 23.84
CA PRO A 29 -39.41 -23.69 22.88
C PRO A 29 -38.07 -23.61 22.17
N ASP A 30 -37.38 -24.75 22.09
CA ASP A 30 -36.17 -24.94 21.32
C ASP A 30 -36.31 -24.27 19.94
N PRO A 31 -35.35 -23.45 19.50
CA PRO A 31 -35.39 -22.91 18.16
C PRO A 31 -35.42 -24.09 17.18
N GLU A 32 -36.44 -24.10 16.31
CA GLU A 32 -36.54 -25.06 15.21
C GLU A 32 -35.17 -25.21 14.52
N PRO A 33 -34.78 -26.42 14.12
CA PRO A 33 -33.50 -26.63 13.47
C PRO A 33 -33.47 -25.75 12.22
N THR A 34 -32.66 -24.68 12.28
CA THR A 34 -32.36 -23.84 11.13
C THR A 34 -32.05 -24.77 9.98
N GLU A 35 -32.83 -24.67 8.90
CA GLU A 35 -32.60 -25.37 7.65
C GLU A 35 -31.10 -25.43 7.40
N ARG A 36 -30.56 -26.66 7.35
CA ARG A 36 -29.18 -26.86 6.89
C ARG A 36 -29.13 -26.20 5.53
N ALA A 37 -28.48 -25.03 5.43
CA ALA A 37 -28.21 -24.39 4.16
C ALA A 37 -27.70 -25.48 3.20
N GLU A 38 -28.38 -25.66 2.06
CA GLU A 38 -27.92 -26.61 1.06
C GLU A 38 -26.44 -26.33 0.78
N PRO A 39 -25.58 -27.36 0.65
CA PRO A 39 -24.18 -27.12 0.37
C PRO A 39 -24.09 -26.24 -0.88
N GLU A 40 -23.47 -25.06 -0.77
CA GLU A 40 -23.25 -24.13 -1.89
C GLU A 40 -22.77 -24.95 -3.11
N ARG A 41 -23.66 -25.19 -4.07
CA ARG A 41 -23.35 -26.04 -5.22
C ARG A 41 -22.51 -25.22 -6.21
N ARG A 42 -21.20 -25.26 -5.98
CA ARG A 42 -20.15 -24.57 -6.75
C ARG A 42 -20.03 -25.12 -8.16
N THR A 43 -19.36 -24.38 -9.04
CA THR A 43 -18.99 -24.84 -10.39
C THR A 43 -17.60 -25.45 -10.37
N LEU A 44 -17.44 -26.60 -11.05
CA LEU A 44 -16.16 -27.25 -11.22
C LEU A 44 -15.59 -26.92 -12.60
N LEU A 45 -14.47 -26.20 -12.65
CA LEU A 45 -13.64 -26.07 -13.85
C LEU A 45 -12.57 -27.15 -13.79
N ALA A 46 -12.57 -28.11 -14.72
CA ALA A 46 -11.66 -29.24 -14.66
C ALA A 46 -10.95 -29.49 -15.99
N SER A 47 -9.63 -29.70 -15.96
CA SER A 47 -8.90 -30.21 -17.11
C SER A 47 -9.15 -31.71 -17.27
N LEU A 48 -9.42 -32.14 -18.51
CA LEU A 48 -9.76 -33.51 -18.88
C LEU A 48 -8.64 -34.13 -19.73
N GLY A 49 -8.17 -35.31 -19.33
CA GLY A 49 -7.16 -36.10 -20.04
C GLY A 49 -7.65 -37.53 -20.27
N GLY A 50 -6.77 -38.42 -20.71
CA GLY A 50 -7.17 -39.76 -21.17
C GLY A 50 -7.78 -40.70 -20.13
N SER A 51 -7.64 -40.41 -18.83
CA SER A 51 -8.21 -41.20 -17.73
C SER A 51 -9.37 -40.46 -17.06
N PRO A 52 -10.61 -40.95 -17.15
CA PRO A 52 -11.77 -40.30 -16.55
C PRO A 52 -11.88 -40.48 -15.02
N GLU A 53 -11.22 -41.49 -14.43
CA GLU A 53 -11.34 -41.86 -13.01
C GLU A 53 -11.11 -40.68 -12.05
N PRO A 54 -10.05 -39.86 -12.20
CA PRO A 54 -9.79 -38.77 -11.25
C PRO A 54 -10.87 -37.69 -11.34
N LEU A 55 -11.38 -37.42 -12.53
CA LEU A 55 -12.44 -36.42 -12.73
C LEU A 55 -13.77 -36.92 -12.18
N VAL A 56 -14.11 -38.20 -12.34
CA VAL A 56 -15.27 -38.81 -11.69
C VAL A 56 -15.18 -38.66 -10.16
N ALA A 57 -14.03 -38.96 -9.58
CA ALA A 57 -13.81 -38.80 -8.14
C ALA A 57 -13.95 -37.33 -7.68
N SER A 58 -13.45 -36.39 -8.49
CA SER A 58 -13.60 -34.95 -8.24
C SER A 58 -15.08 -34.52 -8.28
N ILE A 59 -15.80 -34.86 -9.33
CA ILE A 59 -17.23 -34.53 -9.50
C ILE A 59 -18.06 -35.12 -8.36
N ASP A 60 -17.85 -36.39 -8.01
CA ASP A 60 -18.60 -37.04 -6.93
C ASP A 60 -18.31 -36.44 -5.54
N HIS A 61 -17.07 -35.99 -5.32
CA HIS A 61 -16.67 -35.34 -4.07
C HIS A 61 -17.21 -33.91 -3.97
N HIS A 62 -17.18 -33.16 -5.06
CA HIS A 62 -17.57 -31.76 -5.08
C HIS A 62 -19.08 -31.55 -5.28
N ARG A 63 -19.77 -32.50 -5.92
CA ARG A 63 -21.19 -32.43 -6.31
C ARG A 63 -21.53 -31.07 -6.95
N PRO A 64 -20.77 -30.67 -7.99
CA PRO A 64 -20.92 -29.33 -8.55
C PRO A 64 -22.29 -29.17 -9.23
N ARG A 65 -22.82 -27.94 -9.21
CA ARG A 65 -24.04 -27.62 -9.98
C ARG A 65 -23.76 -27.67 -11.47
N ASN A 66 -22.67 -27.03 -11.89
CA ASN A 66 -22.24 -26.93 -13.27
C ASN A 66 -20.79 -27.39 -13.41
N VAL A 67 -20.42 -27.88 -14.59
CA VAL A 67 -19.03 -28.25 -14.91
C VAL A 67 -18.55 -27.49 -16.15
N VAL A 68 -17.36 -26.92 -16.09
CA VAL A 68 -16.66 -26.41 -17.28
C VAL A 68 -15.49 -27.36 -17.56
N PHE A 69 -15.55 -28.08 -18.67
CA PHE A 69 -14.49 -29.00 -19.07
C PHE A 69 -13.46 -28.27 -19.92
N PHE A 70 -12.18 -28.33 -19.53
CA PHE A 70 -11.07 -27.95 -20.38
C PHE A 70 -10.43 -29.21 -20.97
N ALA A 71 -10.73 -29.53 -22.22
CA ALA A 71 -10.44 -30.84 -22.82
C ALA A 71 -9.66 -30.69 -24.13
N SER A 72 -8.83 -31.67 -24.47
CA SER A 72 -8.34 -31.83 -25.84
C SER A 72 -9.49 -32.25 -26.77
N ARG A 73 -9.29 -32.13 -28.09
CA ARG A 73 -10.28 -32.62 -29.08
C ARG A 73 -10.66 -34.09 -28.86
N ASP A 74 -9.67 -34.92 -28.52
CA ASP A 74 -9.86 -36.36 -28.32
C ASP A 74 -10.58 -36.66 -27.01
N SER A 75 -10.13 -36.05 -25.91
CA SER A 75 -10.66 -36.30 -24.57
C SER A 75 -12.06 -35.72 -24.36
N ARG A 76 -12.48 -34.71 -25.14
CA ARG A 76 -13.86 -34.21 -25.15
C ARG A 76 -14.90 -35.32 -25.34
N SER A 77 -14.57 -36.36 -26.12
CA SER A 77 -15.48 -37.48 -26.38
C SER A 77 -15.78 -38.33 -25.14
N GLN A 78 -15.01 -38.19 -24.06
CA GLN A 78 -15.17 -38.95 -22.81
C GLN A 78 -16.21 -38.37 -21.86
N ILE A 79 -16.73 -37.15 -22.11
CA ILE A 79 -17.69 -36.48 -21.21
C ILE A 79 -18.96 -37.32 -20.96
N PRO A 80 -19.59 -37.98 -21.96
CA PRO A 80 -20.74 -38.84 -21.72
C PRO A 80 -20.41 -40.03 -20.78
N GLU A 81 -19.27 -40.69 -21.00
CA GLU A 81 -18.81 -41.79 -20.13
C GLU A 81 -18.59 -41.30 -18.69
N ILE A 82 -17.96 -40.14 -18.52
CA ILE A 82 -17.78 -39.52 -17.20
C ILE A 82 -19.13 -39.30 -16.52
N ARG A 83 -20.14 -38.80 -17.25
CA ARG A 83 -21.48 -38.56 -16.71
C ARG A 83 -22.15 -39.86 -16.24
N GLU A 84 -21.99 -40.95 -16.99
CA GLU A 84 -22.52 -42.27 -16.64
C GLU A 84 -21.83 -42.88 -15.42
N ARG A 85 -20.53 -42.60 -15.24
CA ARG A 85 -19.71 -43.13 -14.14
C ARG A 85 -19.85 -42.35 -12.84
N CYS A 86 -20.23 -41.08 -12.89
CA CYS A 86 -20.46 -40.27 -11.69
C CYS A 86 -21.70 -40.75 -10.94
N ARG A 87 -21.61 -40.85 -9.61
CA ARG A 87 -22.77 -41.11 -8.74
C ARG A 87 -23.66 -39.88 -8.64
N HIS A 88 -23.08 -38.69 -8.80
CA HIS A 88 -23.77 -37.41 -8.80
C HIS A 88 -23.47 -36.69 -10.11
N GLY A 89 -24.51 -36.41 -10.89
CA GLY A 89 -24.38 -35.62 -12.11
C GLY A 89 -24.28 -34.12 -11.82
N TRP A 90 -24.24 -33.35 -12.91
CA TRP A 90 -24.36 -31.89 -12.93
C TRP A 90 -25.60 -31.48 -13.72
N ASP A 91 -26.07 -30.26 -13.48
CA ASP A 91 -27.24 -29.67 -14.15
C ASP A 91 -26.86 -29.28 -15.58
N ASP A 92 -25.80 -28.48 -15.72
CA ASP A 92 -25.33 -27.98 -17.01
C ASP A 92 -23.79 -28.01 -17.14
N HIS A 93 -23.30 -27.99 -18.38
CA HIS A 93 -21.87 -27.95 -18.64
C HIS A 93 -21.49 -27.15 -19.88
N GLU A 94 -20.31 -26.56 -19.81
CA GLU A 94 -19.64 -25.92 -20.93
C GLU A 94 -18.33 -26.64 -21.23
N VAL A 95 -17.83 -26.50 -22.46
CA VAL A 95 -16.57 -27.11 -22.90
C VAL A 95 -15.68 -26.06 -23.55
N ILE A 96 -14.45 -25.97 -23.06
CA ILE A 96 -13.35 -25.23 -23.68
C ILE A 96 -12.41 -26.26 -24.29
N VAL A 97 -12.23 -26.21 -25.60
CA VAL A 97 -11.39 -27.17 -26.32
C VAL A 97 -9.99 -26.59 -26.46
N ALA A 98 -8.98 -27.26 -25.88
CA ALA A 98 -7.59 -26.90 -26.08
C ALA A 98 -7.23 -26.96 -27.58
N PRO A 99 -6.71 -25.87 -28.18
CA PRO A 99 -6.34 -25.86 -29.59
C PRO A 99 -5.25 -26.89 -29.91
N ASP A 100 -4.22 -26.92 -29.07
CA ASP A 100 -3.17 -27.93 -29.01
C ASP A 100 -2.86 -28.20 -27.52
N HIS A 101 -2.93 -29.48 -27.12
CA HIS A 101 -2.76 -29.89 -25.73
C HIS A 101 -1.30 -29.96 -25.27
N GLU A 102 -0.33 -29.81 -26.18
CA GLU A 102 1.09 -29.72 -25.88
C GLU A 102 1.62 -28.27 -25.95
N ASP A 103 0.82 -27.32 -26.46
CA ASP A 103 1.16 -25.89 -26.52
C ASP A 103 0.56 -25.10 -25.34
N LEU A 104 1.44 -24.61 -24.45
CA LEU A 104 1.05 -23.86 -23.25
C LEU A 104 0.44 -22.50 -23.59
N GLU A 105 0.99 -21.78 -24.58
CA GLU A 105 0.54 -20.44 -24.95
C GLU A 105 -0.84 -20.51 -25.62
N ALA A 106 -1.02 -21.47 -26.54
CA ALA A 106 -2.31 -21.70 -27.18
C ALA A 106 -3.40 -22.10 -26.16
N CYS A 107 -3.07 -22.99 -25.22
CA CYS A 107 -3.98 -23.37 -24.13
C CYS A 107 -4.36 -22.16 -23.26
N LEU A 108 -3.37 -21.36 -22.86
CA LEU A 108 -3.59 -20.19 -22.01
C LEU A 108 -4.41 -19.11 -22.72
N GLY A 109 -4.12 -18.84 -23.98
CA GLY A 109 -4.86 -17.89 -24.82
C GLY A 109 -6.32 -18.28 -24.95
N GLU A 110 -6.60 -19.56 -25.23
CA GLU A 110 -7.97 -20.08 -25.35
C GLU A 110 -8.73 -19.97 -24.02
N LEU A 111 -8.10 -20.36 -22.90
CA LEU A 111 -8.71 -20.24 -21.58
C LEU A 111 -9.04 -18.78 -21.22
N HIS A 112 -8.14 -17.83 -21.48
CA HIS A 112 -8.41 -16.42 -21.24
C HIS A 112 -9.58 -15.89 -22.10
N HIS A 113 -9.71 -16.40 -23.33
CA HIS A 113 -10.75 -15.96 -24.26
C HIS A 113 -12.13 -16.54 -23.92
N GLU A 114 -12.18 -17.86 -23.69
CA GLU A 114 -13.45 -18.61 -23.60
C GLU A 114 -13.99 -18.70 -22.18
N LEU A 115 -13.13 -18.81 -21.16
CA LEU A 115 -13.59 -19.03 -19.78
C LEU A 115 -14.60 -17.97 -19.31
N PRO A 116 -14.39 -16.65 -19.50
CA PRO A 116 -15.37 -15.64 -19.10
C PRO A 116 -16.74 -15.84 -19.79
N ARG A 117 -16.75 -16.26 -21.07
CA ARG A 117 -17.99 -16.50 -21.82
C ARG A 117 -18.73 -17.71 -21.30
N ARG A 118 -18.01 -18.80 -20.99
CA ARG A 118 -18.58 -20.04 -20.45
C ARG A 118 -19.15 -19.83 -19.05
N LEU A 119 -18.42 -19.10 -18.19
CA LEU A 119 -18.94 -18.73 -16.87
C LEU A 119 -20.18 -17.81 -16.98
N GLY A 120 -20.16 -16.85 -17.91
CA GLY A 120 -21.31 -15.98 -18.19
C GLY A 120 -22.54 -16.74 -18.68
N ALA A 121 -22.37 -17.73 -19.55
CA ALA A 121 -23.47 -18.59 -20.04
C ALA A 121 -24.11 -19.40 -18.89
N LEU A 122 -23.31 -19.83 -17.92
CA LEU A 122 -23.77 -20.58 -16.75
C LEU A 122 -24.26 -19.68 -15.61
N GLY A 123 -24.12 -18.35 -15.71
CA GLY A 123 -24.44 -17.41 -14.65
C GLY A 123 -23.56 -17.55 -13.40
N VAL A 124 -22.29 -17.95 -13.58
CA VAL A 124 -21.34 -18.29 -12.51
C VAL A 124 -20.33 -17.18 -12.30
N THR A 125 -20.00 -16.90 -11.04
CA THR A 125 -18.93 -15.97 -10.66
C THR A 125 -17.66 -16.72 -10.26
N ASP A 126 -16.50 -16.04 -10.26
CA ASP A 126 -15.22 -16.68 -9.95
C ASP A 126 -15.15 -17.22 -8.51
N ASP A 127 -15.85 -16.60 -7.54
CA ASP A 127 -15.91 -17.02 -6.13
C ASP A 127 -16.56 -18.42 -5.93
N ASP A 128 -17.39 -18.81 -6.90
CA ASP A 128 -18.08 -20.10 -6.94
C ASP A 128 -17.26 -21.19 -7.63
N LEU A 129 -16.06 -20.86 -8.12
CA LEU A 129 -15.27 -21.77 -8.95
C LEU A 129 -14.30 -22.62 -8.12
N ILE A 130 -14.34 -23.93 -8.38
CA ILE A 130 -13.33 -24.90 -7.97
C ILE A 130 -12.58 -25.33 -9.23
N VAL A 131 -11.26 -25.17 -9.23
CA VAL A 131 -10.39 -25.48 -10.36
C VAL A 131 -9.66 -26.78 -10.08
N ASP A 132 -10.05 -27.85 -10.77
CA ASP A 132 -9.40 -29.14 -10.72
C ASP A 132 -8.37 -29.27 -11.86
N TYR A 133 -7.09 -29.27 -11.48
CA TYR A 133 -5.97 -29.35 -12.42
C TYR A 133 -5.37 -30.76 -12.52
N THR A 134 -6.11 -31.78 -12.09
CA THR A 134 -5.61 -33.17 -12.04
C THR A 134 -5.47 -33.80 -13.42
N GLY A 135 -6.49 -33.66 -14.26
CA GLY A 135 -6.56 -34.30 -15.56
C GLY A 135 -5.91 -33.46 -16.66
N GLY A 136 -5.81 -34.02 -17.86
CA GLY A 136 -5.16 -33.38 -19.01
C GLY A 136 -3.65 -33.60 -19.04
N THR A 137 -3.00 -33.02 -20.03
CA THR A 137 -1.53 -32.99 -20.09
C THR A 137 -0.98 -32.03 -19.04
N LYS A 138 0.31 -32.14 -18.71
CA LYS A 138 0.98 -31.18 -17.83
C LYS A 138 0.83 -29.74 -18.33
N THR A 139 0.85 -29.58 -19.64
CA THR A 139 0.63 -28.30 -20.32
C THR A 139 -0.77 -27.77 -20.06
N MET A 140 -1.81 -28.58 -20.25
CA MET A 140 -3.20 -28.18 -19.98
C MET A 140 -3.43 -27.83 -18.51
N SER A 141 -2.96 -28.67 -17.57
CA SER A 141 -3.07 -28.40 -16.13
C SER A 141 -2.37 -27.10 -15.74
N SER A 142 -1.18 -26.86 -16.30
CA SER A 142 -0.42 -25.62 -16.05
C SER A 142 -1.14 -24.39 -16.61
N ALA A 143 -1.66 -24.48 -17.84
CA ALA A 143 -2.46 -23.42 -18.45
C ALA A 143 -3.70 -23.09 -17.60
N LEU A 144 -4.39 -24.11 -17.09
CA LEU A 144 -5.57 -23.96 -16.25
C LEU A 144 -5.27 -23.20 -14.96
N VAL A 145 -4.18 -23.58 -14.28
CA VAL A 145 -3.72 -22.87 -13.08
C VAL A 145 -3.34 -21.43 -13.43
N LEU A 146 -2.51 -21.21 -14.45
CA LEU A 146 -2.07 -19.87 -14.85
C LEU A 146 -3.23 -18.94 -15.24
N ALA A 147 -4.24 -19.45 -15.96
CA ALA A 147 -5.43 -18.68 -16.35
C ALA A 147 -6.31 -18.27 -15.17
N THR A 148 -6.19 -18.96 -14.03
CA THR A 148 -7.07 -18.79 -12.86
C THR A 148 -6.35 -18.28 -11.62
N ILE A 149 -5.02 -18.21 -11.61
CA ILE A 149 -4.21 -17.91 -10.42
C ILE A 149 -4.47 -16.52 -9.83
N ARG A 150 -4.94 -15.57 -10.65
CA ARG A 150 -5.29 -14.20 -10.22
C ARG A 150 -6.77 -14.03 -9.87
N ARG A 151 -7.58 -15.09 -9.99
CA ARG A 151 -9.01 -15.10 -9.70
C ARG A 151 -9.30 -15.66 -8.30
N PRO A 152 -10.44 -15.32 -7.66
CA PRO A 152 -10.86 -15.82 -6.35
C PRO A 152 -11.36 -17.27 -6.35
N VAL A 153 -10.56 -18.16 -6.94
CA VAL A 153 -10.89 -19.58 -7.08
C VAL A 153 -10.38 -20.41 -5.91
N ARG A 154 -10.86 -21.65 -5.79
CA ARG A 154 -10.22 -22.69 -4.99
C ARG A 154 -9.62 -23.74 -5.90
N TYR A 155 -8.49 -24.31 -5.52
CA TYR A 155 -7.86 -25.37 -6.29
C TYR A 155 -8.20 -26.75 -5.72
N ALA A 156 -8.35 -27.72 -6.60
CA ALA A 156 -8.53 -29.12 -6.29
C ALA A 156 -7.53 -29.97 -7.04
N TYR A 157 -7.05 -31.02 -6.39
CA TYR A 157 -6.22 -32.05 -6.99
C TYR A 157 -6.62 -33.41 -6.45
N VAL A 158 -6.78 -34.38 -7.36
CA VAL A 158 -7.07 -35.76 -7.00
C VAL A 158 -5.78 -36.56 -6.99
N GLY A 159 -5.28 -36.79 -5.79
CA GLY A 159 -4.17 -37.70 -5.54
C GLY A 159 -4.65 -39.13 -5.36
N GLY A 160 -3.72 -40.02 -5.04
CA GLY A 160 -4.00 -41.40 -4.66
C GLY A 160 -3.32 -41.75 -3.35
N THR A 161 -3.99 -42.53 -2.50
CA THR A 161 -3.36 -43.16 -1.33
C THR A 161 -2.47 -44.34 -1.73
N ARG A 162 -2.65 -44.87 -2.94
CA ARG A 162 -1.79 -45.88 -3.56
C ARG A 162 -1.53 -45.51 -5.02
N ARG A 163 -0.33 -45.80 -5.49
CA ARG A 163 0.07 -45.65 -6.90
C ARG A 163 0.65 -46.97 -7.38
N ASP A 164 0.52 -47.25 -8.66
CA ASP A 164 1.22 -48.39 -9.26
C ASP A 164 2.75 -48.14 -9.28
N LYS A 165 3.51 -49.15 -9.73
CA LYS A 165 4.98 -49.12 -9.81
C LYS A 165 5.63 -48.68 -8.49
N ASP A 166 5.28 -49.35 -7.39
CA ASP A 166 5.82 -49.10 -6.05
C ASP A 166 5.69 -47.65 -5.56
N GLY A 167 4.61 -46.96 -5.96
CA GLY A 167 4.33 -45.59 -5.51
C GLY A 167 4.69 -44.50 -6.52
N LEU A 168 5.36 -44.83 -7.63
CA LEU A 168 5.90 -43.85 -8.60
C LEU A 168 5.02 -43.63 -9.83
N GLY A 169 4.09 -44.52 -10.14
CA GLY A 169 3.26 -44.36 -11.32
C GLY A 169 1.88 -43.75 -11.04
N THR A 170 0.87 -44.17 -11.79
CA THR A 170 -0.47 -43.58 -11.75
C THR A 170 -1.22 -43.99 -10.49
N VAL A 171 -2.19 -43.17 -10.08
CA VAL A 171 -3.08 -43.49 -8.95
C VAL A 171 -3.84 -44.77 -9.27
N GLN A 172 -3.83 -45.72 -8.35
CA GLN A 172 -4.61 -46.95 -8.52
C GLN A 172 -6.09 -46.63 -8.39
N THR A 173 -6.90 -47.11 -9.33
CA THR A 173 -8.35 -46.91 -9.32
C THR A 173 -8.98 -47.35 -8.00
N GLY A 174 -9.80 -46.48 -7.40
CA GLY A 174 -10.45 -46.71 -6.11
C GLY A 174 -9.63 -46.25 -4.89
N SER A 175 -8.45 -45.68 -5.08
CA SER A 175 -7.60 -45.12 -4.01
C SER A 175 -7.51 -43.59 -4.03
N GLU A 176 -8.35 -42.94 -4.85
CA GLU A 176 -8.38 -41.50 -5.09
C GLU A 176 -8.69 -40.71 -3.81
N ARG A 177 -8.02 -39.58 -3.63
CA ARG A 177 -8.30 -38.63 -2.56
C ARG A 177 -8.26 -37.21 -3.11
N VAL A 178 -9.40 -36.53 -3.04
CA VAL A 178 -9.51 -35.12 -3.41
C VAL A 178 -8.90 -34.25 -2.32
N VAL A 179 -7.95 -33.41 -2.70
CA VAL A 179 -7.33 -32.40 -1.85
C VAL A 179 -7.82 -31.04 -2.33
N ARG A 180 -8.38 -30.25 -1.41
CA ARG A 180 -8.80 -28.87 -1.68
C ARG A 180 -7.80 -27.91 -1.04
N THR A 181 -7.39 -26.91 -1.78
CA THR A 181 -6.53 -25.83 -1.28
C THR A 181 -7.11 -24.47 -1.65
N PRO A 182 -7.00 -23.47 -0.76
CA PRO A 182 -7.25 -22.08 -1.17
C PRO A 182 -6.24 -21.68 -2.25
N ASN A 183 -6.58 -20.69 -3.08
CA ASN A 183 -5.65 -20.16 -4.07
C ASN A 183 -4.37 -19.65 -3.37
N PRO A 184 -3.20 -20.28 -3.59
CA PRO A 184 -1.96 -19.89 -2.92
C PRO A 184 -1.55 -18.45 -3.23
N TRP A 185 -1.84 -17.95 -4.43
CA TRP A 185 -1.51 -16.58 -4.83
C TRP A 185 -2.26 -15.55 -3.99
N GLN A 186 -3.51 -15.84 -3.66
CA GLN A 186 -4.33 -15.02 -2.77
C GLN A 186 -3.92 -15.16 -1.31
N VAL A 187 -3.63 -16.38 -0.85
CA VAL A 187 -3.14 -16.62 0.51
C VAL A 187 -1.83 -15.88 0.78
N LEU A 188 -0.98 -15.78 -0.25
CA LEU A 188 0.29 -15.07 -0.17
C LEU A 188 0.17 -13.56 -0.45
N ALA A 189 -0.98 -13.09 -0.95
CA ALA A 189 -1.24 -11.70 -1.32
C ALA A 189 -0.14 -11.06 -2.19
N LEU A 190 0.47 -11.85 -3.10
CA LEU A 190 1.65 -11.42 -3.86
C LEU A 190 1.35 -10.21 -4.75
N ASP A 191 0.23 -10.26 -5.48
CA ASP A 191 -0.19 -9.15 -6.34
C ASP A 191 -0.48 -7.89 -5.54
N ASP A 192 -1.06 -8.03 -4.34
CA ASP A 192 -1.41 -6.90 -3.50
C ASP A 192 -0.15 -6.23 -2.93
N ILE A 193 0.81 -7.03 -2.47
CA ILE A 193 2.12 -6.54 -2.00
C ILE A 193 2.85 -5.80 -3.13
N ARG A 194 2.95 -6.42 -4.31
CA ARG A 194 3.56 -5.78 -5.50
C ARG A 194 2.90 -4.47 -5.85
N GLN A 195 1.56 -4.44 -5.88
CA GLN A 195 0.81 -3.24 -6.23
C GLN A 195 0.99 -2.15 -5.18
N ALA A 196 0.88 -2.46 -3.89
CA ALA A 196 1.09 -1.51 -2.82
C ALA A 196 2.52 -0.92 -2.86
N ALA A 197 3.53 -1.76 -3.03
CA ALA A 197 4.92 -1.33 -3.17
C ALA A 197 5.14 -0.48 -4.43
N ALA A 198 4.55 -0.85 -5.56
CA ALA A 198 4.65 -0.08 -6.79
C ALA A 198 3.93 1.28 -6.70
N MET A 199 2.85 1.40 -5.93
CA MET A 199 2.21 2.69 -5.64
C MET A 199 3.10 3.53 -4.71
N PHE A 200 3.74 2.92 -3.71
CA PHE A 200 4.68 3.60 -2.83
C PHE A 200 5.86 4.18 -3.62
N ASP A 201 6.47 3.41 -4.52
CA ASP A 201 7.59 3.84 -5.36
C ASP A 201 7.21 4.97 -6.34
N ARG A 202 5.92 5.08 -6.69
CA ARG A 202 5.38 6.18 -7.50
C ARG A 202 5.00 7.42 -6.68
N ALA A 203 5.23 7.41 -5.36
CA ALA A 203 4.77 8.44 -4.43
C ALA A 203 3.23 8.58 -4.31
N GLU A 204 2.49 7.52 -4.68
CA GLU A 204 1.04 7.40 -4.43
C GLU A 204 0.77 6.77 -3.05
N TYR A 205 1.26 7.42 -1.99
CA TYR A 205 1.33 6.84 -0.65
C TYR A 205 -0.03 6.46 -0.06
N GLU A 206 -1.08 7.26 -0.29
CA GLU A 206 -2.43 6.95 0.17
C GLU A 206 -3.04 5.73 -0.57
N ALA A 207 -2.71 5.55 -1.85
CA ALA A 207 -3.11 4.35 -2.59
C ALA A 207 -2.37 3.11 -2.06
N ALA A 208 -1.06 3.22 -1.85
CA ALA A 208 -0.24 2.17 -1.26
C ALA A 208 -0.77 1.74 0.12
N ARG A 209 -1.09 2.70 0.99
CA ARG A 209 -1.64 2.46 2.33
C ARG A 209 -2.96 1.70 2.28
N ARG A 210 -3.90 2.12 1.42
CA ARG A 210 -5.22 1.44 1.28
C ARG A 210 -5.08 0.02 0.76
N LEU A 211 -4.22 -0.21 -0.24
CA LEU A 211 -3.96 -1.55 -0.78
C LEU A 211 -3.31 -2.45 0.28
N ALA A 212 -2.28 -1.97 0.97
CA ALA A 212 -1.61 -2.71 2.03
C ALA A 212 -2.58 -3.10 3.15
N LYS A 213 -3.44 -2.17 3.60
CA LYS A 213 -4.48 -2.42 4.60
C LYS A 213 -5.48 -3.49 4.16
N ALA A 214 -6.03 -3.36 2.95
CA ALA A 214 -7.02 -4.30 2.42
C ALA A 214 -6.45 -5.72 2.25
N ALA A 215 -5.17 -5.84 1.93
CA ALA A 215 -4.47 -7.12 1.87
C ALA A 215 -4.16 -7.66 3.27
N ARG A 216 -3.67 -6.81 4.19
CA ARG A 216 -3.37 -7.16 5.59
C ARG A 216 -4.58 -7.83 6.26
N ASP A 217 -5.76 -7.29 6.03
CA ASP A 217 -7.01 -7.75 6.65
C ASP A 217 -7.49 -9.11 6.13
N ARG A 218 -6.92 -9.61 5.02
CA ARG A 218 -7.22 -10.92 4.42
C ARG A 218 -6.16 -11.99 4.71
N VAL A 219 -4.99 -11.63 5.25
CA VAL A 219 -3.88 -12.54 5.52
C VAL A 219 -3.56 -12.68 7.01
N SER A 220 -2.77 -13.70 7.36
CA SER A 220 -2.34 -13.99 8.73
C SER A 220 -0.83 -14.23 8.84
N GLY A 221 -0.33 -14.33 10.07
CA GLY A 221 1.07 -14.64 10.37
C GLY A 221 2.05 -13.59 9.85
N SER A 222 3.21 -14.04 9.36
CA SER A 222 4.28 -13.14 8.91
C SER A 222 3.91 -12.26 7.72
N ARG A 223 2.98 -12.69 6.85
CA ARG A 223 2.47 -11.87 5.74
C ARG A 223 1.65 -10.69 6.26
N ARG A 224 0.83 -10.91 7.30
CA ARG A 224 0.09 -9.83 7.95
C ARG A 224 1.03 -8.79 8.53
N ALA A 225 2.08 -9.22 9.22
CA ALA A 225 3.09 -8.32 9.78
C ALA A 225 3.82 -7.52 8.69
N LEU A 226 4.20 -8.15 7.58
CA LEU A 226 4.82 -7.47 6.43
C LEU A 226 3.91 -6.35 5.88
N LEU A 227 2.63 -6.66 5.63
CA LEU A 227 1.66 -5.71 5.10
C LEU A 227 1.30 -4.61 6.11
N GLU A 228 1.25 -4.93 7.39
CA GLU A 228 1.05 -3.94 8.46
C GLU A 228 2.22 -2.94 8.52
N GLY A 229 3.46 -3.43 8.36
CA GLY A 229 4.63 -2.59 8.25
C GLY A 229 4.63 -1.71 7.00
N LEU A 230 4.30 -2.29 5.84
CA LEU A 230 4.16 -1.53 4.58
C LEU A 230 3.06 -0.47 4.66
N GLU A 231 1.91 -0.80 5.26
CA GLU A 231 0.83 0.16 5.51
C GLU A 231 1.29 1.31 6.39
N ALA A 232 2.01 1.03 7.49
CA ALA A 232 2.52 2.05 8.39
C ALA A 232 3.54 2.98 7.72
N VAL A 233 4.45 2.44 6.91
CA VAL A 233 5.41 3.24 6.13
C VAL A 233 4.67 4.09 5.08
N ALA A 234 3.71 3.52 4.35
CA ALA A 234 2.92 4.29 3.39
C ALA A 234 2.10 5.41 4.07
N ASP A 235 1.49 5.14 5.23
CA ASP A 235 0.80 6.14 6.05
C ASP A 235 1.75 7.27 6.50
N ALA A 236 2.98 6.92 6.86
CA ALA A 236 4.00 7.89 7.24
C ALA A 236 4.33 8.88 6.11
N TYR A 237 4.57 8.37 4.89
CA TYR A 237 4.85 9.24 3.75
C TYR A 237 3.62 10.01 3.27
N ALA A 238 2.41 9.46 3.41
CA ALA A 238 1.18 10.22 3.13
C ALA A 238 0.98 11.39 4.11
N ALA A 239 1.24 11.16 5.40
CA ALA A 239 1.24 12.21 6.42
C ALA A 239 2.34 13.25 6.16
N TRP A 240 3.54 12.79 5.77
CA TRP A 240 4.66 13.66 5.41
C TRP A 240 4.31 14.56 4.21
N ASP A 241 3.76 13.99 3.13
CA ASP A 241 3.41 14.76 1.92
C ASP A 241 2.33 15.82 2.14
N THR A 242 1.61 15.73 3.27
CA THR A 242 0.60 16.69 3.72
C THR A 242 1.06 17.52 4.92
N PHE A 243 2.36 17.51 5.22
CA PHE A 243 3.04 18.31 6.25
C PHE A 243 2.68 17.94 7.71
N HIS A 244 2.09 16.77 7.95
CA HIS A 244 1.82 16.25 9.30
C HIS A 244 3.05 15.53 9.88
N TYR A 245 4.14 16.28 10.11
CA TYR A 245 5.47 15.72 10.39
C TYR A 245 5.54 14.84 11.65
N GLU A 246 4.89 15.24 12.75
CA GLU A 246 4.86 14.43 13.99
C GLU A 246 4.18 13.07 13.77
N GLN A 247 3.05 13.09 13.07
CA GLN A 247 2.32 11.88 12.72
C GLN A 247 3.15 11.00 11.78
N ALA A 248 3.79 11.61 10.78
CA ALA A 248 4.68 10.92 9.86
C ALA A 248 5.82 10.21 10.59
N LEU A 249 6.52 10.91 11.49
CA LEU A 249 7.61 10.33 12.28
C LEU A 249 7.14 9.13 13.10
N LYS A 250 6.06 9.28 13.86
CA LYS A 250 5.48 8.22 14.68
C LYS A 250 5.12 6.98 13.86
N ARG A 251 4.51 7.18 12.68
CA ARG A 251 4.12 6.09 11.78
C ARG A 251 5.33 5.42 11.14
N LEU A 252 6.33 6.19 10.74
CA LEU A 252 7.55 5.66 10.14
C LEU A 252 8.29 4.76 11.12
N GLU A 253 8.46 5.21 12.37
CA GLU A 253 9.13 4.44 13.41
C GLU A 253 8.39 3.13 13.74
N ALA A 254 7.06 3.18 13.81
CA ALA A 254 6.24 1.98 13.99
C ALA A 254 6.43 1.00 12.81
N GLY A 255 6.42 1.52 11.58
CA GLY A 255 6.65 0.74 10.36
C GLY A 255 8.03 0.08 10.34
N ILE A 256 9.09 0.82 10.64
CA ILE A 256 10.47 0.34 10.77
C ILE A 256 10.54 -0.81 11.79
N GLN A 257 9.92 -0.66 12.97
CA GLN A 257 9.94 -1.69 14.01
C GLN A 257 9.19 -2.97 13.59
N ILE A 258 8.05 -2.84 12.90
CA ILE A 258 7.27 -3.99 12.43
C ILE A 258 8.04 -4.71 11.31
N LEU A 259 8.54 -3.97 10.32
CA LEU A 259 9.28 -4.52 9.19
C LEU A 259 10.61 -5.13 9.61
N GLY A 260 11.33 -4.53 10.55
CA GLY A 260 12.58 -5.09 11.09
C GLY A 260 12.37 -6.47 11.70
N ARG A 261 11.35 -6.63 12.55
CA ARG A 261 10.99 -7.96 13.11
C ARG A 261 10.58 -8.96 12.03
N ALA A 262 9.88 -8.50 10.99
CA ALA A 262 9.49 -9.34 9.86
C ALA A 262 10.72 -9.79 9.04
N ALA A 263 11.68 -8.89 8.80
CA ALA A 263 12.94 -9.16 8.10
C ALA A 263 13.77 -10.19 8.85
N ASP A 264 13.93 -10.04 10.17
CA ASP A 264 14.67 -10.97 11.02
C ASP A 264 14.05 -12.37 11.01
N THR A 265 12.73 -12.44 11.16
CA THR A 265 11.99 -13.70 11.18
C THR A 265 12.10 -14.44 9.85
N ALA A 266 12.05 -13.71 8.73
CA ALA A 266 12.17 -14.26 7.39
C ALA A 266 13.64 -14.48 6.95
N ARG A 267 14.61 -13.93 7.68
CA ARG A 267 16.01 -13.77 7.25
C ARG A 267 16.11 -13.07 5.88
N ASP A 268 15.25 -12.09 5.66
CA ASP A 268 15.16 -11.34 4.40
C ASP A 268 16.12 -10.15 4.43
N ARG A 269 17.25 -10.30 3.75
CA ARG A 269 18.29 -9.27 3.66
C ARG A 269 17.83 -8.03 2.89
N MET A 270 17.03 -8.19 1.83
CA MET A 270 16.56 -7.04 1.05
C MET A 270 15.59 -6.19 1.87
N LEU A 271 14.74 -6.85 2.66
CA LEU A 271 13.84 -6.15 3.57
C LEU A 271 14.62 -5.44 4.69
N ALA A 272 15.63 -6.09 5.27
CA ALA A 272 16.49 -5.49 6.30
C ALA A 272 17.21 -4.23 5.79
N GLU A 273 17.82 -4.30 4.60
CA GLU A 273 18.49 -3.15 3.97
C GLU A 273 17.52 -1.98 3.72
N TRP A 274 16.26 -2.27 3.37
CA TRP A 274 15.23 -1.23 3.22
C TRP A 274 14.84 -0.61 4.57
N VAL A 275 14.70 -1.43 5.62
CA VAL A 275 14.44 -0.95 6.99
C VAL A 275 15.55 -0.02 7.49
N ASP A 276 16.81 -0.38 7.26
CA ASP A 276 17.96 0.46 7.59
C ASP A 276 17.94 1.78 6.81
N ALA A 277 17.63 1.72 5.51
CA ALA A 277 17.52 2.91 4.67
C ALA A 277 16.40 3.85 5.14
N LEU A 278 15.26 3.32 5.59
CA LEU A 278 14.15 4.09 6.18
C LEU A 278 14.56 4.71 7.53
N GLY A 279 15.30 3.96 8.35
CA GLY A 279 15.81 4.41 9.65
C GLY A 279 16.93 5.45 9.58
N GLY A 280 17.60 5.57 8.43
CA GLY A 280 18.60 6.59 8.15
C GLY A 280 17.99 7.93 7.73
N GLY A 281 18.28 8.35 6.49
CA GLY A 281 17.97 9.70 5.97
C GLY A 281 16.50 10.14 6.14
N PRO A 282 15.50 9.32 5.78
CA PRO A 282 14.09 9.70 5.92
C PRO A 282 13.67 9.96 7.37
N ARG A 283 14.00 9.06 8.30
CA ARG A 283 13.68 9.23 9.72
C ARG A 283 14.39 10.46 10.29
N GLN A 284 15.68 10.62 10.03
CA GLN A 284 16.44 11.78 10.53
C GLN A 284 15.82 13.10 10.04
N ARG A 285 15.44 13.16 8.77
CA ARG A 285 14.77 14.33 8.21
C ARG A 285 13.45 14.66 8.88
N LEU A 286 12.63 13.67 9.19
CA LEU A 286 11.37 13.89 9.91
C LEU A 286 11.62 14.41 11.33
N VAL A 287 12.64 13.91 12.02
CA VAL A 287 13.05 14.46 13.34
C VAL A 287 13.43 15.93 13.20
N GLU A 288 14.29 16.26 12.24
CA GLU A 288 14.68 17.65 11.97
C GLU A 288 13.46 18.53 11.64
N LEU A 289 12.55 18.06 10.79
CA LEU A 289 11.33 18.79 10.43
C LEU A 289 10.45 19.07 11.64
N VAL A 290 10.16 18.07 12.47
CA VAL A 290 9.36 18.22 13.69
C VAL A 290 9.96 19.28 14.61
N GLU A 291 11.26 19.19 14.89
CA GLU A 291 11.95 20.15 15.76
C GLU A 291 11.93 21.57 15.20
N HIS A 292 12.19 21.72 13.89
CA HIS A 292 12.23 23.04 13.25
C HIS A 292 10.83 23.66 13.14
N THR A 293 9.78 22.90 12.83
CA THR A 293 8.42 23.45 12.74
C THR A 293 7.89 23.89 14.10
N ASP A 294 8.10 23.10 15.15
CA ASP A 294 7.70 23.49 16.52
C ASP A 294 8.41 24.77 16.98
N ARG A 295 9.71 24.93 16.66
CA ARG A 295 10.44 26.19 16.92
C ARG A 295 9.82 27.38 16.18
N LEU A 296 9.48 27.22 14.90
CA LEU A 296 8.91 28.29 14.08
C LEU A 296 7.51 28.69 14.56
N GLU A 297 6.68 27.73 14.98
CA GLU A 297 5.34 28.00 15.53
C GLU A 297 5.38 28.75 16.86
N ARG A 298 6.41 28.50 17.69
CA ARG A 298 6.61 29.20 18.95
C ARG A 298 7.17 30.62 18.78
N HIS A 299 7.43 31.07 17.55
CA HIS A 299 8.07 32.37 17.23
C HIS A 299 9.34 32.64 18.06
N ALA A 300 10.04 31.58 18.47
CA ALA A 300 11.23 31.70 19.28
C ALA A 300 12.40 32.15 18.37
N ALA A 301 12.78 33.43 18.47
CA ALA A 301 14.01 33.93 17.84
C ALA A 301 15.26 33.31 18.48
N ASP A 302 15.16 32.91 19.76
CA ASP A 302 16.23 32.22 20.49
C ASP A 302 16.50 30.84 19.87
N GLY A 303 17.67 30.70 19.23
CA GLY A 303 18.16 29.43 18.68
C GLY A 303 17.92 29.21 17.18
N LEU A 304 17.45 30.22 16.43
CA LEU A 304 17.58 30.21 14.97
C LEU A 304 19.01 30.64 14.60
N ASP A 305 19.75 29.79 13.88
CA ASP A 305 21.06 30.14 13.35
C ASP A 305 20.96 31.41 12.48
N ALA A 306 22.01 32.23 12.50
CA ALA A 306 22.06 33.48 11.73
C ALA A 306 21.97 33.27 10.21
N ASP A 307 22.23 32.05 9.71
CA ASP A 307 22.02 31.67 8.32
C ASP A 307 21.70 30.16 8.18
N PRO A 308 20.42 29.74 8.24
CA PRO A 308 20.05 28.34 8.28
C PRO A 308 19.82 27.75 6.88
N ARG A 309 20.57 28.18 5.85
CA ARG A 309 20.32 27.75 4.46
C ARG A 309 21.18 26.54 4.05
N PRO A 310 20.60 25.54 3.36
CA PRO A 310 19.17 25.37 3.10
C PRO A 310 18.43 24.88 4.36
N HIS A 311 17.30 25.52 4.69
CA HIS A 311 16.54 25.14 5.89
C HIS A 311 15.77 23.83 5.64
N PRO A 312 15.68 22.89 6.61
CA PRO A 312 15.01 21.59 6.39
C PRO A 312 13.59 21.69 5.81
N LEU A 313 12.76 22.59 6.34
CA LEU A 313 11.41 22.85 5.81
C LEU A 313 11.42 23.32 4.34
N VAL A 314 12.41 24.12 3.94
CA VAL A 314 12.53 24.64 2.58
C VAL A 314 12.94 23.52 1.64
N VAL A 315 13.90 22.67 2.06
CA VAL A 315 14.30 21.46 1.35
C VAL A 315 13.09 20.53 1.15
N ASP A 316 12.28 20.34 2.18
CA ASP A 316 11.09 19.48 2.12
C ASP A 316 10.04 20.00 1.14
N LEU A 317 9.76 21.31 1.14
CA LEU A 317 8.84 21.92 0.17
C LEU A 317 9.31 21.75 -1.28
N VAL A 318 10.62 21.87 -1.54
CA VAL A 318 11.19 21.61 -2.87
C VAL A 318 11.08 20.13 -3.24
N ALA A 319 11.36 19.21 -2.30
CA ALA A 319 11.20 17.78 -2.52
C ALA A 319 9.73 17.39 -2.80
N ASN A 320 8.79 18.01 -2.09
CA ASN A 320 7.35 17.81 -2.26
C ASN A 320 6.85 18.40 -3.61
N ALA A 321 7.41 19.54 -4.05
CA ALA A 321 7.17 20.09 -5.38
C ALA A 321 7.59 19.10 -6.48
N ARG A 322 8.77 18.47 -6.34
CA ARG A 322 9.25 17.45 -7.28
C ARG A 322 8.34 16.23 -7.37
N ARG A 323 7.90 15.71 -6.22
CA ARG A 323 6.94 14.60 -6.19
C ARG A 323 5.65 14.98 -6.89
N SER A 324 5.12 16.18 -6.65
CA SER A 324 3.92 16.70 -7.34
C SER A 324 4.11 16.81 -8.87
N ALA A 325 5.24 17.36 -9.31
CA ALA A 325 5.59 17.46 -10.72
C ALA A 325 5.76 16.08 -11.38
N GLY A 326 6.30 15.09 -10.66
CA GLY A 326 6.41 13.71 -11.14
C GLY A 326 5.07 13.05 -11.50
N HIS A 327 3.97 13.53 -10.89
CA HIS A 327 2.60 13.12 -11.21
C HIS A 327 1.95 13.98 -12.33
N GLY A 328 2.69 14.92 -12.92
CA GLY A 328 2.17 15.86 -13.91
C GLY A 328 1.39 17.03 -13.32
N HIS A 329 1.33 17.16 -12.00
CA HIS A 329 0.65 18.28 -11.31
C HIS A 329 1.58 19.51 -11.23
N HIS A 330 1.89 20.09 -12.38
CA HIS A 330 2.89 21.17 -12.47
C HIS A 330 2.45 22.47 -11.79
N ASP A 331 1.15 22.82 -11.84
CA ASP A 331 0.65 24.02 -11.15
C ASP A 331 0.80 23.88 -9.63
N ASP A 332 0.48 22.72 -9.09
CA ASP A 332 0.70 22.35 -7.68
C ASP A 332 2.17 22.42 -7.27
N ALA A 333 3.06 21.95 -8.15
CA ALA A 333 4.49 21.99 -7.93
C ALA A 333 5.02 23.44 -7.92
N LEU A 334 4.52 24.31 -8.82
CA LEU A 334 4.85 25.73 -8.81
C LEU A 334 4.44 26.40 -7.50
N VAL A 335 3.21 26.18 -7.03
CA VAL A 335 2.73 26.73 -5.75
C VAL A 335 3.68 26.37 -4.60
N ARG A 336 4.16 25.13 -4.55
CA ARG A 336 5.11 24.64 -3.54
C ARG A 336 6.50 25.29 -3.66
N LEU A 337 7.02 25.49 -4.88
CA LEU A 337 8.27 26.22 -5.09
C LEU A 337 8.17 27.68 -4.62
N TYR A 338 7.04 28.35 -4.90
CA TYR A 338 6.82 29.70 -4.38
C TYR A 338 6.67 29.73 -2.87
N ALA A 339 5.98 28.75 -2.29
CA ALA A 339 5.90 28.60 -0.84
C ALA A 339 7.28 28.39 -0.22
N ALA A 340 8.18 27.64 -0.88
CA ALA A 340 9.56 27.46 -0.42
C ALA A 340 10.33 28.77 -0.37
N VAL A 341 10.25 29.62 -1.41
CA VAL A 341 10.88 30.95 -1.43
C VAL A 341 10.30 31.87 -0.34
N GLU A 342 8.99 31.86 -0.17
CA GLU A 342 8.33 32.67 0.85
C GLU A 342 8.70 32.25 2.27
N LYS A 343 8.75 30.94 2.52
CA LYS A 343 9.15 30.39 3.83
C LYS A 343 10.63 30.66 4.11
N ALA A 344 11.51 30.53 3.11
CA ALA A 344 12.91 30.89 3.26
C ALA A 344 13.09 32.36 3.65
N ALA A 345 12.39 33.28 2.98
CA ALA A 345 12.44 34.70 3.33
C ALA A 345 11.88 34.97 4.73
N LYS A 346 10.78 34.34 5.11
CA LYS A 346 10.21 34.47 6.47
C LYS A 346 11.18 33.96 7.54
N ILE A 347 11.79 32.79 7.34
CA ILE A 347 12.75 32.19 8.26
C ILE A 347 13.99 33.10 8.41
N ALA A 348 14.54 33.61 7.30
CA ALA A 348 15.70 34.49 7.32
C ALA A 348 15.43 35.84 8.03
N LEU A 349 14.20 36.35 7.95
CA LEU A 349 13.78 37.54 8.71
C LEU A 349 13.59 37.22 10.20
N LEU A 350 12.94 36.10 10.53
CA LEU A 350 12.74 35.67 11.92
C LEU A 350 14.06 35.44 12.65
N ALA A 351 15.07 34.87 11.97
CA ALA A 351 16.43 34.72 12.49
C ALA A 351 17.10 36.07 12.83
N ARG A 352 16.59 37.17 12.28
CA ARG A 352 17.02 38.55 12.56
C ARG A 352 16.04 39.30 13.48
N GLY A 353 15.08 38.60 14.09
CA GLY A 353 14.08 39.18 14.97
C GLY A 353 12.96 39.94 14.25
N ILE A 354 12.84 39.83 12.93
CA ILE A 354 11.82 40.52 12.14
C ILE A 354 10.72 39.52 11.73
N ASP A 355 9.49 39.72 12.18
CA ASP A 355 8.32 38.97 11.70
C ASP A 355 7.55 39.80 10.67
N ASN A 356 7.63 39.43 9.38
CA ASN A 356 6.95 40.17 8.30
C ASN A 356 5.42 40.19 8.39
N SER A 357 4.82 39.41 9.30
CA SER A 357 3.40 39.44 9.59
C SER A 357 2.99 40.42 10.70
N ALA A 358 3.96 40.91 11.48
CA ALA A 358 3.76 41.64 12.74
C ALA A 358 4.95 42.54 13.16
N ALA A 359 5.77 43.03 12.21
CA ALA A 359 7.00 43.78 12.47
C ALA A 359 6.72 45.19 13.00
N ARG A 360 7.68 45.82 13.69
CA ARG A 360 7.62 47.27 13.97
C ARG A 360 8.32 48.03 12.85
N LEU A 361 7.83 49.23 12.54
CA LEU A 361 8.43 50.06 11.49
C LEU A 361 9.89 50.45 11.78
N GLU A 362 10.23 50.59 13.06
CA GLU A 362 11.57 50.93 13.53
C GLU A 362 12.59 49.80 13.34
N ASP A 363 12.14 48.54 13.32
CA ASP A 363 12.98 47.36 13.11
C ASP A 363 13.39 47.20 11.64
N LEU A 364 12.73 47.93 10.72
CA LEU A 364 13.00 47.86 9.28
C LEU A 364 14.06 48.87 8.84
N PRO A 365 14.86 48.54 7.80
CA PRO A 365 15.75 49.50 7.14
C PRO A 365 15.00 50.76 6.70
N PRO A 366 15.53 51.98 6.91
CA PRO A 366 14.85 53.25 6.62
C PRO A 366 14.24 53.34 5.21
N GLU A 367 14.93 52.81 4.21
CA GLU A 367 14.57 52.77 2.81
C GLU A 367 13.32 51.90 2.50
N GLU A 368 13.00 50.92 3.35
CA GLU A 368 11.85 50.02 3.17
C GLU A 368 10.61 50.41 3.99
N ARG A 369 10.73 51.45 4.82
CA ARG A 369 9.62 52.01 5.63
C ARG A 369 8.54 52.73 4.79
N PRO A 370 8.86 53.46 3.70
CA PRO A 370 7.85 54.21 2.94
C PRO A 370 6.69 53.34 2.42
N GLY A 371 5.47 53.85 2.60
CA GLY A 371 4.24 53.19 2.15
C GLY A 371 3.75 52.05 3.05
N LEU A 372 4.40 51.78 4.18
CA LEU A 372 3.83 50.95 5.24
C LEU A 372 2.99 51.81 6.19
N THR A 373 1.78 51.35 6.49
CA THR A 373 0.91 51.96 7.49
C THR A 373 0.79 50.99 8.67
N PRO A 374 1.24 51.38 9.88
CA PRO A 374 1.04 50.55 11.07
C PRO A 374 -0.44 50.37 11.39
N ASP A 375 -0.79 49.21 11.94
CA ASP A 375 -2.09 48.96 12.55
C ASP A 375 -2.23 49.65 13.91
N GLU A 376 -3.37 49.45 14.57
CA GLU A 376 -3.68 50.03 15.89
C GLU A 376 -2.67 49.61 16.98
N SER A 377 -1.97 48.49 16.80
CA SER A 377 -0.93 47.99 17.71
C SER A 377 0.48 48.47 17.35
N GLY A 378 0.62 49.32 16.32
CA GLY A 378 1.89 49.82 15.82
C GLY A 378 2.66 48.82 14.96
N ARG A 379 2.01 47.76 14.47
CA ARG A 379 2.64 46.69 13.67
C ARG A 379 2.37 46.85 12.19
N VAL A 380 3.31 46.38 11.36
CA VAL A 380 3.20 46.40 9.91
C VAL A 380 3.32 44.99 9.33
N ARG A 381 2.54 44.73 8.29
CA ARG A 381 2.60 43.49 7.51
C ARG A 381 3.06 43.79 6.09
N PHE A 382 3.93 42.95 5.55
CA PHE A 382 4.41 43.08 4.19
C PHE A 382 4.67 41.74 3.50
N GLY A 383 4.51 41.72 2.18
CA GLY A 383 4.61 40.50 1.38
C GLY A 383 6.06 40.13 1.00
N LEU A 384 6.17 39.10 0.15
CA LEU A 384 7.44 38.50 -0.26
C LEU A 384 8.43 39.50 -0.87
N VAL A 385 7.99 40.35 -1.80
CA VAL A 385 8.89 41.30 -2.48
C VAL A 385 9.56 42.24 -1.49
N ARG A 386 8.80 42.82 -0.55
CA ARG A 386 9.36 43.66 0.50
C ARG A 386 10.20 42.86 1.50
N SER A 387 9.83 41.61 1.78
CA SER A 387 10.65 40.71 2.60
C SER A 387 12.05 40.50 2.00
N LEU A 388 12.14 40.27 0.69
CA LEU A 388 13.42 40.12 -0.02
C LEU A 388 14.21 41.44 -0.07
N ARG A 389 13.55 42.59 -0.20
CA ARG A 389 14.22 43.91 -0.13
C ARG A 389 14.81 44.20 1.24
N VAL A 390 14.05 43.93 2.30
CA VAL A 390 14.55 44.05 3.68
C VAL A 390 15.75 43.13 3.88
N LEU A 391 15.69 41.89 3.42
CA LEU A 391 16.82 40.96 3.45
C LEU A 391 18.04 41.48 2.66
N ALA A 392 17.83 42.07 1.48
CA ALA A 392 18.90 42.66 0.68
C ALA A 392 19.58 43.83 1.40
N ALA A 393 18.80 44.75 1.99
CA ALA A 393 19.30 45.86 2.79
C ALA A 393 20.07 45.40 4.04
N LEU A 394 19.69 44.25 4.60
CA LEU A 394 20.39 43.59 5.72
C LEU A 394 21.59 42.74 5.27
N GLY A 395 21.93 42.73 3.97
CA GLY A 395 23.08 42.03 3.41
C GLY A 395 22.89 40.52 3.24
N ASP A 396 21.66 40.00 3.36
CA ASP A 396 21.36 38.58 3.20
C ASP A 396 21.44 38.15 1.72
N PRO A 397 22.14 37.05 1.38
CA PRO A 397 22.26 36.59 0.00
C PRO A 397 20.93 36.27 -0.68
N LEU A 398 19.90 35.84 0.06
CA LEU A 398 18.55 35.58 -0.48
C LEU A 398 17.93 36.85 -1.08
N GLY A 399 18.25 38.02 -0.53
CA GLY A 399 17.78 39.31 -1.01
C GLY A 399 18.41 39.76 -2.34
N ARG A 400 19.56 39.20 -2.74
CA ARG A 400 20.26 39.58 -3.99
C ARG A 400 19.44 39.35 -5.24
N VAL A 401 18.43 38.46 -5.17
CA VAL A 401 17.49 38.19 -6.27
C VAL A 401 16.68 39.42 -6.69
N VAL A 402 16.57 40.42 -5.82
CA VAL A 402 15.92 41.71 -6.10
C VAL A 402 16.79 42.62 -6.97
N GLY A 403 18.12 42.42 -6.96
CA GLY A 403 19.08 43.29 -7.64
C GLY A 403 19.20 44.69 -7.04
N ASP A 404 20.06 45.53 -7.64
CA ASP A 404 20.33 46.90 -7.16
C ASP A 404 19.28 47.93 -7.62
N SER A 405 18.33 47.52 -8.47
CA SER A 405 17.32 48.40 -9.04
C SER A 405 16.10 48.55 -8.11
N PRO A 406 15.57 49.76 -7.90
CA PRO A 406 14.27 49.97 -7.25
C PRO A 406 13.11 49.31 -8.00
N ASP A 407 13.29 49.06 -9.30
CA ASP A 407 12.36 48.35 -10.16
C ASP A 407 12.70 46.86 -10.22
N VAL A 408 11.88 46.04 -9.54
CA VAL A 408 12.01 44.58 -9.50
C VAL A 408 11.73 43.92 -10.84
N THR A 409 11.14 44.62 -11.81
CA THR A 409 10.84 44.05 -13.14
C THR A 409 12.11 43.77 -13.96
N ALA A 410 13.25 44.35 -13.58
CA ALA A 410 14.55 44.10 -14.20
C ALA A 410 15.42 43.08 -13.43
N SER A 411 14.89 42.47 -12.37
CA SER A 411 15.63 41.57 -11.48
C SER A 411 15.41 40.09 -11.81
N PRO A 412 16.27 39.18 -11.35
CA PRO A 412 16.01 37.73 -11.40
C PRO A 412 14.67 37.33 -10.75
N LEU A 413 14.17 38.11 -9.80
CA LEU A 413 12.85 37.92 -9.18
C LEU A 413 11.70 38.23 -10.15
N ALA A 414 11.91 39.06 -11.18
CA ALA A 414 10.88 39.42 -12.17
C ALA A 414 10.30 38.19 -12.87
N ASP A 415 11.17 37.27 -13.31
CA ASP A 415 10.75 36.07 -14.01
C ASP A 415 9.94 35.14 -13.11
N LEU A 416 10.34 35.00 -11.83
CA LEU A 416 9.61 34.22 -10.84
C LEU A 416 8.22 34.84 -10.56
N LEU A 417 8.14 36.16 -10.40
CA LEU A 417 6.89 36.88 -10.14
C LEU A 417 5.95 36.89 -11.35
N SER A 418 6.50 37.05 -12.56
CA SER A 418 5.73 37.00 -13.81
C SER A 418 5.09 35.63 -14.00
N GLN A 419 5.86 34.55 -13.80
CA GLN A 419 5.35 33.18 -13.85
C GLN A 419 4.27 32.94 -12.79
N ARG A 420 4.46 33.45 -11.57
CA ARG A 420 3.46 33.37 -10.49
C ARG A 420 2.16 34.05 -10.87
N ASN A 421 2.25 35.25 -11.42
CA ASN A 421 1.08 36.08 -11.73
C ASN A 421 0.23 35.47 -12.85
N ASN A 422 0.83 34.71 -13.75
CA ASN A 422 0.11 34.05 -14.84
C ASN A 422 -0.40 32.64 -14.47
N ALA A 423 0.14 32.01 -13.43
CA ALA A 423 -0.18 30.64 -13.05
C ALA A 423 -1.62 30.47 -12.54
N MET A 424 -2.28 29.39 -13.01
CA MET A 424 -3.69 29.04 -12.75
C MET A 424 -4.06 28.98 -11.27
N LEU A 425 -3.20 28.38 -10.42
CA LEU A 425 -3.49 28.17 -8.99
C LEU A 425 -3.04 29.34 -8.09
N ILE A 426 -2.57 30.45 -8.66
CA ILE A 426 -2.05 31.58 -7.90
C ILE A 426 -2.84 32.86 -8.18
N HIS A 427 -2.60 33.51 -9.33
CA HIS A 427 -3.28 34.76 -9.68
C HIS A 427 -3.77 34.83 -11.13
N GLY A 428 -3.31 33.92 -12.00
CA GLY A 428 -3.58 33.99 -13.44
C GLY A 428 -4.46 32.85 -13.95
N PHE A 429 -4.44 32.65 -15.28
CA PHE A 429 -5.29 31.67 -15.99
C PHE A 429 -4.48 30.74 -16.91
N GLU A 430 -3.15 30.82 -16.88
CA GLU A 430 -2.27 29.96 -17.67
C GLU A 430 -1.95 28.68 -16.89
N ARG A 431 -2.12 27.53 -17.56
CA ARG A 431 -1.71 26.23 -17.00
C ARG A 431 -0.19 26.10 -17.03
N ALA A 432 0.39 25.60 -15.94
CA ALA A 432 1.81 25.32 -15.91
C ALA A 432 2.18 24.12 -16.78
N SER A 433 3.19 24.31 -17.65
CA SER A 433 3.82 23.20 -18.37
C SER A 433 4.98 22.62 -17.57
N GLU A 434 5.40 21.39 -17.88
CA GLU A 434 6.62 20.81 -17.31
C GLU A 434 7.84 21.71 -17.55
N ARG A 435 7.95 22.30 -18.76
CA ARG A 435 9.01 23.26 -19.09
C ARG A 435 9.01 24.47 -18.17
N THR A 436 7.82 25.00 -17.85
CA THR A 436 7.68 26.13 -16.92
C THR A 436 8.17 25.71 -15.54
N TYR A 437 7.67 24.59 -15.01
CA TYR A 437 8.09 24.04 -13.72
C TYR A 437 9.61 23.85 -13.64
N ARG A 438 10.22 23.17 -14.61
CA ARG A 438 11.67 22.90 -14.64
C ARG A 438 12.50 24.18 -14.66
N ARG A 439 12.06 25.20 -15.40
CA ARG A 439 12.72 26.51 -15.41
C ARG A 439 12.62 27.17 -14.03
N THR A 440 11.44 27.17 -13.41
CA THR A 440 11.24 27.73 -12.06
C THR A 440 12.09 26.99 -11.03
N GLU A 441 12.09 25.65 -11.05
CA GLU A 441 12.91 24.80 -10.20
C GLU A 441 14.40 25.14 -10.33
N GLY A 442 14.89 25.28 -11.57
CA GLY A 442 16.28 25.65 -11.86
C GLY A 442 16.68 27.07 -11.40
N THR A 443 15.71 27.97 -11.17
CA THR A 443 15.95 29.28 -10.55
C THR A 443 15.84 29.23 -9.03
N VAL A 444 14.84 28.52 -8.51
CA VAL A 444 14.52 28.45 -7.08
C VAL A 444 15.55 27.65 -6.30
N MET A 445 16.02 26.51 -6.81
CA MET A 445 16.98 25.67 -6.10
C MET A 445 18.31 26.38 -5.80
N PRO A 446 18.98 27.04 -6.78
CA PRO A 446 20.18 27.81 -6.49
C PRO A 446 19.94 28.98 -5.53
N LEU A 447 18.80 29.67 -5.67
CA LEU A 447 18.42 30.78 -4.78
C LEU A 447 18.30 30.34 -3.32
N LEU A 448 17.81 29.12 -3.10
CA LEU A 448 17.59 28.53 -1.79
C LEU A 448 18.76 27.69 -1.30
N GLU A 449 19.85 27.61 -2.07
CA GLU A 449 21.03 26.78 -1.81
C GLU A 449 20.67 25.28 -1.65
N VAL A 450 19.58 24.85 -2.28
CA VAL A 450 19.13 23.45 -2.31
C VAL A 450 19.80 22.73 -3.47
N THR A 451 20.45 21.61 -3.17
CA THR A 451 21.11 20.71 -4.13
C THR A 451 20.41 19.35 -4.18
N GLU A 452 20.76 18.52 -5.17
CA GLU A 452 20.24 17.15 -5.29
C GLU A 452 20.50 16.30 -4.04
N GLU A 453 21.64 16.47 -3.40
CA GLU A 453 22.02 15.73 -2.18
C GLU A 453 21.09 16.03 -1.01
N HIS A 454 20.52 17.24 -0.98
CA HIS A 454 19.54 17.62 0.02
C HIS A 454 18.17 16.98 -0.24
N LEU A 455 17.86 16.48 -1.43
CA LEU A 455 16.51 16.04 -1.79
C LEU A 455 16.33 14.53 -1.58
N VAL A 456 16.53 14.07 -0.34
CA VAL A 456 16.28 12.69 0.07
C VAL A 456 14.82 12.34 -0.15
N GLY A 457 14.59 11.40 -1.08
CA GLY A 457 13.30 10.77 -1.33
C GLY A 457 13.14 9.45 -0.58
N PRO A 458 11.96 8.79 -0.72
CA PRO A 458 11.78 7.45 -0.20
C PRO A 458 12.80 6.48 -0.82
N PRO A 459 13.42 5.59 -0.03
CA PRO A 459 14.21 4.49 -0.60
C PRO A 459 13.27 3.53 -1.36
N PRO A 460 13.67 3.03 -2.55
CA PRO A 460 12.85 2.12 -3.34
C PRO A 460 12.41 0.89 -2.54
N CYS A 461 11.12 0.55 -2.63
CA CYS A 461 10.57 -0.59 -1.92
C CYS A 461 10.98 -1.92 -2.60
N PRO A 462 11.70 -2.82 -1.93
CA PRO A 462 12.14 -4.08 -2.53
C PRO A 462 10.96 -5.00 -2.86
N LEU A 463 9.82 -4.80 -2.21
CA LEU A 463 8.61 -5.61 -2.36
C LEU A 463 7.92 -5.45 -3.72
N ALA A 464 8.24 -4.41 -4.50
CA ALA A 464 7.73 -4.25 -5.86
C ALA A 464 8.23 -5.37 -6.80
N ARG A 465 9.33 -6.05 -6.43
CA ARG A 465 9.97 -7.10 -7.22
C ARG A 465 9.57 -8.52 -6.82
N LEU A 466 8.87 -8.71 -5.70
CA LEU A 466 8.34 -10.01 -5.23
C LEU A 466 7.36 -10.60 -6.23
#